data_AF-A0A8J6IBK9-F1
#
_entry.id   AF-A0A8J6IBK9-F1
#
_cell.length_a   1.000
_cell.length_b   1.000
_cell.length_c   1.000
_cell.angle_alpha   90.00
_cell.angle_beta   90.00
_cell.angle_gamma   90.00
#
_symmetry.space_group_name_H-M   'P 1'
#
loop_
_entity.id
_entity.type
_entity.pdbx_description
1 polymer ?
#
loop_
_entity_poly.entity_id
_entity_poly.type
_entity_poly.pdbx_seq_one_letter_code
_entity_poly.pdbx_strand_id
1 'polypeptide(L)'
;VLDSNGSPGLALSRVAVRVELTRVALLDGTRLRGAWGDWPEPSELLAGVPDPLPPDLDRVPARLRPLLAADSEAAVLGWHGPHGPFALPGYWDATGWAQVPTVALRLGGALSAGPACLTVETSGTRPSSVRGLQLNGLGRARSDDATTRVTIAAERTVWWSGDDSGTLRTPVAPNA
;
A
#
# COMPACT_ATOMS: atom_id res chain seq x y z
N VAL A 1 -23.81 -16.63 26.55
CA VAL A 1 -23.54 -15.91 27.81
C VAL A 1 -23.21 -14.49 27.42
N LEU A 2 -24.12 -13.56 27.67
CA LEU A 2 -23.88 -12.13 27.51
C LEU A 2 -23.06 -11.66 28.72
N ASP A 3 -22.10 -10.77 28.52
CA ASP A 3 -21.51 -10.05 29.65
C ASP A 3 -22.52 -9.06 30.22
N SER A 4 -22.28 -8.58 31.43
CA SER A 4 -23.17 -7.67 32.17
C SER A 4 -23.39 -6.30 31.50
N ASN A 5 -22.78 -6.05 30.34
CA ASN A 5 -22.88 -4.80 29.56
C ASN A 5 -23.57 -4.98 28.20
N GLY A 6 -24.18 -6.13 27.91
CA GLY A 6 -25.01 -6.33 26.71
C GLY A 6 -24.27 -6.19 25.38
N SER A 7 -22.94 -6.26 25.40
CA SER A 7 -22.15 -6.25 24.17
C SER A 7 -22.04 -7.67 23.63
N PRO A 8 -22.23 -7.91 22.31
CA PRO A 8 -22.02 -9.22 21.73
C PRO A 8 -20.52 -9.53 21.82
N GLY A 9 -20.12 -10.22 22.90
CA GLY A 9 -18.77 -10.70 23.08
C GLY A 9 -18.41 -11.65 21.95
N LEU A 10 -17.50 -11.21 21.07
CA LEU A 10 -16.93 -12.07 20.03
C LEU A 10 -16.31 -13.30 20.70
N ALA A 11 -16.94 -14.46 20.51
CA ALA A 11 -16.59 -15.73 21.14
C ALA A 11 -15.34 -16.40 20.52
N LEU A 12 -14.33 -15.61 20.16
CA LEU A 12 -13.03 -16.08 19.70
C LEU A 12 -11.95 -15.22 20.34
N SER A 13 -11.39 -15.70 21.45
CA SER A 13 -10.36 -14.98 22.20
C SER A 13 -8.94 -15.19 21.64
N ARG A 14 -8.75 -16.14 20.72
CA ARG A 14 -7.45 -16.50 20.16
C ARG A 14 -7.58 -17.01 18.72
N VAL A 15 -6.76 -16.46 17.82
CA VAL A 15 -6.58 -16.96 16.46
C VAL A 15 -5.16 -17.53 16.38
N ALA A 16 -5.04 -18.82 16.07
CA ALA A 16 -3.75 -19.40 15.75
C ALA A 16 -3.47 -19.15 14.27
N VAL A 17 -2.43 -18.36 13.98
CA VAL A 17 -1.96 -18.12 12.61
C VAL A 17 -0.69 -18.92 12.40
N ARG A 18 -0.71 -19.85 11.44
CA ARG A 18 0.50 -20.53 10.96
C ARG A 18 1.00 -19.79 9.73
N VAL A 19 2.27 -19.39 9.74
CA VAL A 19 2.94 -18.76 8.61
C VAL A 19 3.98 -19.73 8.08
N GLU A 20 3.85 -20.14 6.82
CA GLU A 20 4.89 -20.90 6.11
C GLU A 20 5.61 -19.95 5.15
N LEU A 21 6.90 -19.75 5.39
CA LEU A 21 7.73 -18.89 4.55
C LEU A 21 8.27 -19.70 3.38
N THR A 22 7.79 -19.40 2.17
CA THR A 22 8.29 -20.01 0.93
C THR A 22 9.45 -19.23 0.33
N ARG A 23 9.52 -17.92 0.61
CA ARG A 23 10.51 -16.98 0.08
C ARG A 23 10.85 -15.93 1.12
N VAL A 24 12.12 -15.54 1.18
CA VAL A 24 12.63 -14.50 2.09
C VAL A 24 13.63 -13.63 1.35
N ALA A 25 13.56 -12.32 1.54
CA ALA A 25 14.57 -11.38 1.08
C ALA A 25 14.94 -10.44 2.23
N LEU A 26 16.24 -10.21 2.41
CA LEU A 26 16.78 -9.29 3.39
C LEU A 26 17.22 -8.01 2.69
N LEU A 27 16.63 -6.88 3.08
CA LEU A 27 16.98 -5.56 2.58
C LEU A 27 17.65 -4.74 3.67
N ASP A 28 18.64 -3.94 3.27
CA ASP A 28 19.26 -2.88 4.05
C ASP A 28 18.99 -1.55 3.34
N GLY A 29 17.94 -0.87 3.78
CA GLY A 29 17.34 0.24 3.04
C GLY A 29 16.87 -0.22 1.65
N THR A 30 17.50 0.30 0.60
CA THR A 30 17.20 -0.04 -0.80
C THR A 30 18.03 -1.20 -1.35
N ARG A 31 19.00 -1.71 -0.58
CA ARG A 31 19.97 -2.71 -1.05
C ARG A 31 19.55 -4.12 -0.65
N LEU A 32 19.59 -5.06 -1.59
CA LEU A 32 19.40 -6.48 -1.31
C LEU A 32 20.69 -7.06 -0.68
N ARG A 33 20.55 -7.67 0.50
CA ARG A 33 21.64 -8.36 1.22
C ARG A 33 21.61 -9.87 1.00
N GLY A 34 20.43 -10.44 0.78
CA GLY A 34 20.25 -11.86 0.50
C GLY A 34 18.81 -12.17 0.11
N ALA A 35 18.63 -13.22 -0.68
CA ALA A 35 17.33 -13.75 -1.05
C ALA A 35 17.38 -15.29 -1.03
N TRP A 36 16.32 -15.91 -0.49
CA TRP A 36 16.18 -17.35 -0.34
C TRP A 36 14.80 -17.79 -0.82
N GLY A 37 14.73 -18.96 -1.44
CA GLY A 37 13.53 -19.52 -2.08
C GLY A 37 13.44 -19.17 -3.56
N ASP A 38 12.45 -19.75 -4.24
CA ASP A 38 12.27 -19.67 -5.69
C ASP A 38 11.59 -18.35 -6.09
N TRP A 39 12.33 -17.25 -5.99
CA TRP A 39 11.91 -15.95 -6.51
C TRP A 39 11.76 -16.01 -8.04
N PRO A 40 10.77 -15.31 -8.63
CA PRO A 40 10.75 -15.13 -10.07
C PRO A 40 12.07 -14.47 -10.51
N GLU A 41 12.51 -14.81 -11.72
CA GLU A 41 13.59 -14.05 -12.37
C GLU A 41 13.20 -12.56 -12.32
N PRO A 42 14.09 -11.68 -11.81
CA PRO A 42 13.80 -10.26 -11.72
C PRO A 42 13.37 -9.74 -13.08
N SER A 43 12.08 -9.44 -13.23
CA SER A 43 11.59 -8.85 -14.45
C SER A 43 12.22 -7.47 -14.60
N GLU A 44 12.70 -7.16 -15.80
CA GLU A 44 12.95 -5.77 -16.13
C GLU A 44 11.64 -5.01 -15.96
N LEU A 45 11.62 -4.03 -15.07
CA LEU A 45 10.55 -3.07 -15.00
C LEU A 45 10.58 -2.30 -16.32
N LEU A 46 9.74 -2.71 -17.26
CA LEU A 46 9.70 -2.14 -18.61
C LEU A 46 9.55 -0.62 -18.49
N ALA A 47 10.52 0.09 -19.05
CA ALA A 47 10.68 1.52 -18.82
C ALA A 47 9.43 2.32 -19.22
N GLY A 48 9.03 3.24 -18.33
CA GLY A 48 8.40 4.51 -18.67
C GLY A 48 6.97 4.43 -19.18
N VAL A 49 6.02 4.44 -18.25
CA VAL A 49 4.67 4.92 -18.55
C VAL A 49 4.62 6.41 -18.13
N PRO A 50 3.99 7.33 -18.91
CA PRO A 50 3.95 8.75 -18.57
C PRO A 50 3.52 9.00 -17.12
N ASP A 51 4.10 10.04 -16.51
CA ASP A 51 3.79 10.46 -15.15
C ASP A 51 2.27 10.71 -15.05
N PRO A 52 1.53 9.91 -14.28
CA PRO A 52 0.12 10.15 -14.08
C PRO A 52 -0.08 11.36 -13.19
N LEU A 53 -1.27 11.93 -13.33
CA LEU A 53 -1.73 13.01 -12.46
C LEU A 53 -1.75 12.53 -11.00
N PRO A 54 -1.36 13.40 -10.04
CA PRO A 54 -1.55 13.12 -8.63
C PRO A 54 -3.00 12.69 -8.33
N PRO A 55 -3.23 11.82 -7.33
CA PRO A 55 -4.58 11.45 -6.96
C PRO A 55 -5.39 12.68 -6.53
N ASP A 56 -6.66 12.76 -6.94
CA ASP A 56 -7.59 13.80 -6.45
C ASP A 56 -7.95 13.50 -4.99
N LEU A 57 -7.46 14.35 -4.08
CA LEU A 57 -7.65 14.21 -2.64
C LEU A 57 -8.75 15.12 -2.08
N ASP A 58 -9.41 15.93 -2.92
CA ASP A 58 -10.39 16.92 -2.45
C ASP A 58 -11.61 16.26 -1.80
N ARG A 59 -11.92 15.03 -2.20
CA ARG A 59 -13.03 14.25 -1.65
C ARG A 59 -12.70 13.53 -0.34
N VAL A 60 -11.42 13.44 0.03
CA VAL A 60 -11.00 12.83 1.29
C VAL A 60 -11.36 13.76 2.46
N PRO A 61 -11.92 13.25 3.58
CA PRO A 61 -12.21 14.06 4.76
C PRO A 61 -11.00 14.92 5.17
N ALA A 62 -11.22 16.22 5.40
CA ALA A 62 -10.14 17.18 5.64
C ALA A 62 -9.17 16.76 6.76
N ARG A 63 -9.69 16.09 7.80
CA ARG A 63 -8.90 15.55 8.93
C ARG A 63 -7.87 14.47 8.56
N LEU A 64 -8.03 13.83 7.40
CA LEU A 64 -7.14 12.77 6.90
C LEU A 64 -6.13 13.27 5.86
N ARG A 65 -6.39 14.42 5.22
CA ARG A 65 -5.48 15.01 4.23
C ARG A 65 -4.05 15.22 4.75
N PRO A 66 -3.81 15.56 6.03
CA PRO A 66 -2.45 15.62 6.58
C PRO A 66 -1.66 14.32 6.49
N LEU A 67 -2.31 13.14 6.43
CA LEU A 67 -1.63 11.85 6.26
C LEU A 67 -0.96 11.70 4.90
N LEU A 68 -1.45 12.43 3.88
CA LEU A 68 -0.93 12.41 2.51
C LEU A 68 -0.14 13.68 2.17
N ALA A 69 -0.34 14.76 2.94
CA ALA A 69 0.41 16.00 2.76
C ALA A 69 1.75 16.00 3.51
N ALA A 70 1.93 15.08 4.46
CA ALA A 70 3.19 14.87 5.16
C ALA A 70 3.98 13.77 4.48
N ASP A 71 5.28 14.00 4.41
CA ASP A 71 6.28 12.97 4.14
C ASP A 71 6.12 11.85 5.18
N SER A 72 5.63 10.69 4.74
CA SER A 72 5.25 9.59 5.61
C SER A 72 6.13 8.38 5.35
N GLU A 73 6.94 8.01 6.36
CA GLU A 73 7.75 6.78 6.34
C GLU A 73 6.93 5.51 6.58
N ALA A 74 5.63 5.63 6.88
CA ALA A 74 4.74 4.52 7.20
C ALA A 74 3.76 4.22 6.05
N ALA A 75 4.24 4.25 4.80
CA ALA A 75 3.44 3.87 3.65
C ALA A 75 3.65 2.39 3.32
N VAL A 76 2.59 1.72 2.88
CA VAL A 76 2.64 0.33 2.39
C VAL A 76 2.05 0.29 0.99
N LEU A 77 2.88 -0.10 0.02
CA LEU A 77 2.46 -0.33 -1.35
C LEU A 77 2.04 -1.79 -1.52
N GLY A 78 0.77 -2.03 -1.83
CA GLY A 78 0.30 -3.32 -2.35
C GLY A 78 0.38 -3.34 -3.88
N TRP A 79 0.88 -4.44 -4.45
CA TRP A 79 0.99 -4.63 -5.89
C TRP A 79 0.53 -6.03 -6.30
N HIS A 80 -0.14 -6.15 -7.43
CA HIS A 80 -0.52 -7.44 -7.99
C HIS A 80 0.55 -7.96 -8.95
N GLY A 81 1.27 -9.00 -8.55
CA GLY A 81 2.27 -9.68 -9.38
C GLY A 81 1.74 -10.98 -10.01
N PRO A 82 2.53 -11.62 -10.90
CA PRO A 82 2.16 -12.87 -11.57
C PRO A 82 2.00 -14.05 -10.60
N HIS A 83 2.57 -13.96 -9.40
CA HIS A 83 2.46 -14.97 -8.34
C HIS A 83 1.48 -14.56 -7.22
N GLY A 84 0.64 -13.55 -7.47
CA GLY A 84 -0.32 -13.02 -6.51
C GLY A 84 0.08 -11.65 -5.96
N PRO A 85 -0.74 -11.08 -5.05
CA PRO A 85 -0.47 -9.79 -4.46
C PRO A 85 0.67 -9.86 -3.45
N PHE A 86 1.46 -8.79 -3.38
CA PHE A 86 2.47 -8.59 -2.35
C PHE A 86 2.42 -7.15 -1.83
N ALA A 87 2.97 -6.93 -0.65
CA ALA A 87 3.01 -5.63 0.01
C ALA A 87 4.45 -5.26 0.33
N LEU A 88 4.83 -4.01 0.07
CA LEU A 88 6.16 -3.47 0.32
C LEU A 88 6.07 -2.25 1.23
N PRO A 89 6.92 -2.14 2.25
CA PRO A 89 7.08 -0.89 2.96
C PRO A 89 7.65 0.15 1.98
N GLY A 90 7.19 1.37 2.12
CA GLY A 90 7.61 2.49 1.31
C GLY A 90 7.44 3.80 2.05
N TYR A 91 7.75 4.85 1.32
CA TYR A 91 7.62 6.22 1.78
C TYR A 91 6.65 6.94 0.85
N TRP A 92 5.73 7.72 1.41
CA TRP A 92 4.87 8.60 0.62
C TRP A 92 5.41 10.03 0.68
N ASP A 93 5.62 10.65 -0.47
CA ASP A 93 5.95 12.06 -0.56
C ASP A 93 4.72 12.93 -0.83
N ALA A 94 4.80 14.19 -0.37
CA ALA A 94 3.73 15.17 -0.59
C ALA A 94 3.46 15.48 -2.08
N THR A 95 4.31 15.02 -3.00
CA THR A 95 4.12 15.21 -4.46
C THR A 95 3.23 14.15 -5.09
N GLY A 96 2.76 13.17 -4.31
CA GLY A 96 1.80 12.16 -4.76
C GLY A 96 2.43 10.83 -5.15
N TRP A 97 3.68 10.58 -4.74
CA TRP A 97 4.40 9.36 -5.08
C TRP A 97 4.71 8.52 -3.85
N ALA A 98 4.54 7.22 -4.01
CA ALA A 98 5.12 6.22 -3.14
C ALA A 98 6.52 5.84 -3.64
N GLN A 99 7.48 5.73 -2.74
CA GLN A 99 8.85 5.32 -3.03
C GLN A 99 9.11 3.99 -2.34
N VAL A 100 9.56 3.00 -3.11
CA VAL A 100 9.87 1.65 -2.61
C VAL A 100 11.21 1.17 -3.16
N PRO A 101 11.92 0.24 -2.50
CA PRO A 101 13.14 -0.34 -3.05
C PRO A 101 12.89 -1.01 -4.41
N THR A 102 13.60 -0.59 -5.46
CA THR A 102 13.47 -1.16 -6.81
C THR A 102 13.66 -2.67 -6.80
N VAL A 103 14.63 -3.15 -6.02
CA VAL A 103 14.92 -4.58 -5.92
C VAL A 103 13.79 -5.38 -5.28
N ALA A 104 13.06 -4.83 -4.31
CA ALA A 104 11.91 -5.51 -3.70
C ALA A 104 10.75 -5.65 -4.69
N LEU A 105 10.51 -4.60 -5.48
CA LEU A 105 9.46 -4.60 -6.50
C LEU A 105 9.77 -5.61 -7.63
N ARG A 106 11.04 -5.70 -8.05
CA ARG A 106 11.52 -6.70 -9.02
C ARG A 106 11.44 -8.13 -8.49
N LEU A 107 11.85 -8.38 -7.25
CA LEU A 107 11.70 -9.70 -6.61
C LEU A 107 10.24 -10.13 -6.54
N GLY A 108 9.32 -9.20 -6.26
CA GLY A 108 7.88 -9.46 -6.32
C GLY A 108 7.33 -9.76 -7.73
N GLY A 109 8.14 -9.60 -8.78
CA GLY A 109 7.72 -9.76 -10.17
C GLY A 109 6.76 -8.67 -10.64
N ALA A 110 6.86 -7.46 -10.09
CA ALA A 110 6.03 -6.36 -10.57
C ALA A 110 6.31 -6.04 -12.04
N LEU A 111 5.24 -5.79 -12.77
CA LEU A 111 5.27 -5.09 -14.05
C LEU A 111 5.31 -3.57 -13.81
N SER A 112 5.62 -2.80 -14.85
CA SER A 112 5.65 -1.33 -14.75
C SER A 112 4.27 -0.69 -14.57
N ALA A 113 3.20 -1.42 -14.86
CA ALA A 113 1.84 -1.02 -14.54
C ALA A 113 1.01 -2.24 -14.13
N GLY A 114 0.07 -2.05 -13.21
CA GLY A 114 -0.82 -3.11 -12.76
C GLY A 114 -1.71 -2.68 -11.61
N PRO A 115 -2.67 -3.53 -11.19
CA PRO A 115 -3.48 -3.25 -10.01
C PRO A 115 -2.61 -3.04 -8.77
N ALA A 116 -2.84 -1.94 -8.08
CA ALA A 116 -2.06 -1.56 -6.91
C ALA A 116 -2.94 -0.88 -5.85
N CYS A 117 -2.46 -0.88 -4.62
CA CYS A 117 -2.98 -0.04 -3.56
C CYS A 117 -1.84 0.63 -2.78
N LEU A 118 -2.13 1.77 -2.18
CA LEU A 118 -1.22 2.44 -1.26
C LEU A 118 -1.98 2.70 0.02
N THR A 119 -1.42 2.23 1.12
CA THR A 119 -1.93 2.51 2.45
C THR A 119 -0.97 3.45 3.17
N VAL A 120 -1.51 4.53 3.73
CA VAL A 120 -0.82 5.36 4.72
C VAL A 120 -1.63 5.33 6.00
N GLU A 121 -0.96 5.12 7.13
CA GLU A 121 -1.63 5.11 8.42
C GLU A 121 -0.77 5.70 9.52
N THR A 122 -1.43 6.22 10.54
CA THR A 122 -0.82 6.41 11.85
C THR A 122 -1.45 5.43 12.81
N SER A 123 -0.61 4.59 13.40
CA SER A 123 -0.99 3.64 14.43
C SER A 123 -0.83 4.27 15.82
N GLY A 124 -1.63 3.79 16.79
CA GLY A 124 -1.54 4.18 18.19
C GLY A 124 -2.23 3.16 19.09
N THR A 125 -2.10 3.32 20.40
CA THR A 125 -2.56 2.31 21.38
C THR A 125 -4.07 2.33 21.62
N ARG A 126 -4.79 3.34 21.11
CA ARG A 126 -6.25 3.48 21.23
C ARG A 126 -6.90 3.41 19.85
N PRO A 127 -8.11 2.84 19.70
CA PRO A 127 -8.83 2.86 18.43
C PRO A 127 -8.93 4.27 17.84
N SER A 128 -9.27 5.27 18.66
CA SER A 128 -9.36 6.69 18.27
C SER A 128 -8.05 7.33 17.79
N SER A 129 -6.91 6.68 18.04
CA SER A 129 -5.59 7.12 17.54
C SER A 129 -5.20 6.47 16.22
N VAL A 130 -5.95 5.45 15.78
CA VAL A 130 -5.75 4.81 14.48
C VAL A 130 -6.50 5.59 13.43
N ARG A 131 -5.77 6.07 12.42
CA ARG A 131 -6.33 6.72 11.24
C ARG A 131 -5.50 6.34 10.05
N GLY A 132 -6.15 6.19 8.91
CA GLY A 132 -5.46 5.80 7.70
C GLY A 132 -6.33 5.94 6.48
N LEU A 133 -5.66 5.80 5.36
CA LEU A 133 -6.25 5.91 4.05
C LEU A 133 -5.58 4.92 3.11
N GLN A 134 -6.39 4.28 2.29
CA GLN A 134 -5.97 3.36 1.25
C GLN A 134 -6.47 3.83 -0.12
N LEU A 135 -5.55 4.15 -1.01
CA LEU A 135 -5.80 4.37 -2.43
C LEU A 135 -5.80 3.02 -3.14
N ASN A 136 -6.78 2.77 -4.01
CA ASN A 136 -6.86 1.54 -4.81
C ASN A 136 -7.09 1.90 -6.27
N GLY A 137 -6.35 1.29 -7.19
CA GLY A 137 -6.55 1.49 -8.61
C GLY A 137 -5.41 0.95 -9.44
N LEU A 138 -5.13 1.61 -10.56
CA LEU A 138 -4.01 1.26 -11.44
C LEU A 138 -2.73 1.94 -10.94
N GLY A 139 -1.77 1.13 -10.51
CA GLY A 139 -0.42 1.56 -10.18
C GLY A 139 0.46 1.69 -11.42
N ARG A 140 1.36 2.67 -11.40
CA ARG A 140 2.42 2.83 -12.39
C ARG A 140 3.74 3.02 -11.67
N ALA A 141 4.75 2.26 -12.08
CA ALA A 141 6.06 2.21 -11.48
C ALA A 141 7.10 2.80 -12.44
N ARG A 142 7.91 3.71 -11.92
CA ARG A 142 9.06 4.31 -12.59
C ARG A 142 10.29 4.10 -11.72
N SER A 143 11.16 3.21 -12.18
CA SER A 143 12.39 2.89 -11.46
C SER A 143 13.49 3.88 -11.78
N ASP A 144 14.17 4.32 -10.73
CA ASP A 144 15.59 4.61 -10.76
C ASP A 144 16.37 3.39 -10.26
N ASP A 145 17.70 3.43 -10.33
CA ASP A 145 18.55 2.28 -10.00
C ASP A 145 18.32 1.72 -8.58
N ALA A 146 17.96 2.57 -7.60
CA ALA A 146 17.84 2.18 -6.19
C ALA A 146 16.39 2.18 -5.68
N THR A 147 15.62 3.18 -6.06
CA THR A 147 14.23 3.42 -5.67
C THR A 147 13.30 3.41 -6.87
N THR A 148 12.09 2.91 -6.66
CA THR A 148 11.02 2.98 -7.64
C THR A 148 9.95 3.92 -7.12
N ARG A 149 9.66 4.94 -7.92
CA ARG A 149 8.52 5.82 -7.69
C ARG A 149 7.27 5.18 -8.26
N VAL A 150 6.24 5.12 -7.45
CA VAL A 150 4.96 4.50 -7.75
C VAL A 150 3.86 5.49 -7.49
N THR A 151 2.87 5.47 -8.35
CA THR A 151 1.71 6.35 -8.30
C THR A 151 0.49 5.55 -8.65
N ILE A 152 -0.65 5.94 -8.08
CA ILE A 152 -1.90 5.18 -8.16
C ILE A 152 -2.98 6.11 -8.71
N ALA A 153 -3.46 5.79 -9.90
CA ALA A 153 -4.69 6.36 -10.42
C ALA A 153 -5.85 5.77 -9.61
N ALA A 154 -6.17 6.41 -8.49
CA ALA A 154 -7.11 5.88 -7.50
C ALA A 154 -8.54 5.90 -8.05
N GLU A 155 -9.11 4.71 -8.24
CA GLU A 155 -10.53 4.48 -8.58
C GLU A 155 -11.39 4.40 -7.31
N ARG A 156 -10.77 3.95 -6.21
CA ARG A 156 -11.43 3.79 -4.92
C ARG A 156 -10.50 4.19 -3.79
N THR A 157 -10.98 5.09 -2.95
CA THR A 157 -10.30 5.50 -1.72
C THR A 157 -11.08 5.01 -0.52
N VAL A 158 -10.44 4.20 0.31
CA VAL A 158 -10.98 3.74 1.59
C VAL A 158 -10.31 4.53 2.69
N TRP A 159 -11.06 4.92 3.72
CA TRP A 159 -10.49 5.64 4.85
C TRP A 159 -11.08 5.17 6.18
N TRP A 160 -10.31 5.35 7.25
CA TRP A 160 -10.72 5.05 8.61
C TRP A 160 -10.13 6.05 9.61
N SER A 161 -10.84 6.28 10.70
CA SER A 161 -10.44 7.17 11.79
C SER A 161 -11.21 6.81 13.06
N GLY A 162 -10.57 6.07 13.97
CA GLY A 162 -11.30 5.48 15.10
C GLY A 162 -12.39 4.53 14.60
N ASP A 163 -13.62 4.79 15.03
CA ASP A 163 -14.79 3.98 14.66
C ASP A 163 -15.44 4.44 13.34
N ASP A 164 -15.01 5.58 12.78
CA ASP A 164 -15.51 6.07 11.50
C ASP A 164 -14.74 5.44 10.34
N SER A 165 -15.46 4.98 9.32
CA SER A 165 -14.87 4.56 8.05
C SER A 165 -15.74 4.94 6.87
N GLY A 166 -15.14 4.97 5.67
CA GLY A 166 -15.87 5.26 4.46
C GLY A 166 -15.13 4.85 3.20
N THR A 167 -15.87 4.84 2.10
CA THR A 167 -15.34 4.54 0.77
C THR A 167 -15.81 5.60 -0.20
N LEU A 168 -14.86 6.16 -0.94
CA LEU A 168 -15.07 7.10 -2.03
C LEU A 168 -14.74 6.40 -3.34
N ARG A 169 -15.56 6.61 -4.35
CA ARG A 169 -15.25 6.19 -5.73
C ARG A 169 -14.89 7.42 -6.54
N THR A 170 -13.77 7.34 -7.24
CA THR A 170 -13.39 8.35 -8.21
C THR A 170 -14.09 7.99 -9.53
N PRO A 171 -14.79 8.94 -10.18
CA PRO A 171 -15.27 8.71 -11.52
C PRO A 171 -14.07 8.40 -12.42
N VAL A 172 -14.09 7.23 -13.07
CA VAL A 172 -13.09 6.95 -14.12
C VAL A 172 -13.37 7.94 -15.24
N ALA A 173 -12.40 8.82 -15.54
CA ALA A 173 -12.51 9.65 -16.72
C ALA A 173 -12.72 8.73 -17.93
N PRO A 174 -13.73 8.94 -18.79
CA PRO A 174 -13.89 8.12 -19.98
C PRO A 174 -12.59 8.20 -20.78
N ASN A 175 -12.02 7.04 -21.10
CA ASN A 175 -10.75 6.92 -21.81
C ASN A 175 -10.70 7.93 -22.97
N ALA A 176 -9.75 8.87 -22.90
CA ALA A 176 -9.40 9.77 -24.00
C ALA A 176 -8.44 9.07 -24.96
#